data_AF-A0A2R6NUZ7-F1
#
_entry.id   AF-A0A2R6NUZ7-F1
#
_cell.length_a   1.000
_cell.length_b   1.000
_cell.length_c   1.000
_cell.angle_alpha   90.00
_cell.angle_beta   90.00
_cell.angle_gamma   90.00
#
_symmetry.space_group_name_H-M   'P 1'
#
loop_
_entity.id
_entity.type
_entity.pdbx_description
1 polymer ?
#
loop_
_entity_poly.entity_id
_entity_poly.type
_entity_poly.pdbx_seq_one_letter_code
_entity_poly.pdbx_strand_id
1 'polypeptide(L)'
;IGLDPGIDHCSAISLLSSLHARQQRVSSFTSFCGGLPAPEHVQQQQGQGQQQGQGQGEIPLKYKFSWSPRGVLSAALNGAKFKLGGSVHEIEGKDVLKEGFPELPVSEVLKLEGIANRDSLPYAETYALGDINEIRSLVRGTIRYPGFSRLMHAFKSIGLLETETKIVRLHSWTDFARSAVEAKLGVPVQNDTASILSALRLLTPIDPELLDALAYLGIIPQPISTANSSSPAASPPPPPPVPLPRSLPPHAPIDLFASVLAYQLRYLPGERDLVILHHEIVTTSAHGAPHSEEEEPEEHVHSASLTVYGNERASAMARCVGLPLAFAVRAVLEGAVVARGVCGPGAEKAVWGRVLDGLEGVGMGMRESVRVVKGGGVVEKSLLKARMTLVAAAAARLQ
;
A
#
# COMPACT_ATOMS: atom_id res chain seq x y z
N ILE A 1 -17.50 1.93 8.41
CA ILE A 1 -16.88 3.27 8.36
C ILE A 1 -15.64 3.25 9.26
N GLY A 2 -14.45 3.37 8.68
CA GLY A 2 -13.16 3.40 9.38
C GLY A 2 -12.21 4.37 8.68
N LEU A 3 -11.03 3.90 8.26
CA LEU A 3 -10.08 4.68 7.47
C LEU A 3 -10.34 4.59 5.96
N ASP A 4 -10.20 3.39 5.40
CA ASP A 4 -10.40 3.06 3.98
C ASP A 4 -10.99 1.64 3.90
N PRO A 5 -12.33 1.48 3.81
CA PRO A 5 -13.33 2.53 3.59
C PRO A 5 -13.79 3.27 4.87
N GLY A 6 -13.80 4.61 4.80
CA GLY A 6 -14.39 5.52 5.79
C GLY A 6 -13.97 6.97 5.60
N ILE A 7 -12.86 7.40 6.22
CA ILE A 7 -12.32 8.77 6.09
C ILE A 7 -12.09 9.10 4.61
N ASP A 8 -11.59 8.15 3.83
CA ASP A 8 -11.37 8.31 2.39
C ASP A 8 -12.65 8.74 1.66
N HIS A 9 -13.76 8.03 1.88
CA HIS A 9 -15.07 8.38 1.33
C HIS A 9 -15.60 9.69 1.90
N CYS A 10 -15.52 9.90 3.22
CA CYS A 10 -16.05 11.11 3.85
C CYS A 10 -15.40 12.37 3.30
N SER A 11 -14.07 12.38 3.21
CA SER A 11 -13.30 13.50 2.71
C SER A 11 -13.44 13.69 1.20
N ALA A 12 -13.45 12.61 0.41
CA ALA A 12 -13.70 12.69 -1.04
C ALA A 12 -15.08 13.30 -1.33
N ILE A 13 -16.13 12.80 -0.68
CA ILE A 13 -17.51 13.27 -0.87
C ILE A 13 -17.66 14.74 -0.43
N SER A 14 -17.04 15.13 0.70
CA SER A 14 -17.06 16.51 1.17
C SER A 14 -16.42 17.45 0.13
N LEU A 15 -15.22 17.12 -0.34
CA LEU A 15 -14.50 17.93 -1.32
C LEU A 15 -15.27 18.03 -2.64
N LEU A 16 -15.73 16.89 -3.18
CA LEU A 16 -16.50 16.85 -4.43
C LEU A 16 -17.82 17.60 -4.33
N SER A 17 -18.52 17.51 -3.20
CA SER A 17 -19.76 18.28 -2.97
C SER A 17 -19.51 19.79 -3.08
N SER A 18 -18.38 20.26 -2.54
CA SER A 18 -17.96 21.66 -2.66
C SER A 18 -17.61 22.03 -4.11
N LEU A 19 -16.94 21.15 -4.85
CA LEU A 19 -16.57 21.38 -6.26
C LEU A 19 -17.81 21.43 -7.17
N HIS A 20 -18.75 20.51 -6.98
CA HIS A 20 -20.03 20.50 -7.71
C HIS A 20 -20.87 21.74 -7.41
N ALA A 21 -20.88 22.23 -6.15
CA ALA A 21 -21.57 23.47 -5.80
C ALA A 21 -20.97 24.70 -6.50
N ARG A 22 -19.68 24.65 -6.88
CA ARG A 22 -18.99 25.68 -7.67
C ARG A 22 -19.07 25.43 -9.19
N GLN A 23 -19.86 24.44 -9.62
CA GLN A 23 -19.97 24.02 -11.03
C GLN A 23 -18.62 23.69 -11.67
N GLN A 24 -17.67 23.19 -10.89
CA GLN A 24 -16.38 22.72 -11.41
C GLN A 24 -16.52 21.28 -11.89
N ARG A 25 -16.03 21.01 -13.09
CA ARG A 25 -16.07 19.68 -13.69
C ARG A 25 -14.81 18.92 -13.33
N VAL A 26 -14.96 17.71 -12.78
CA VAL A 26 -13.83 16.83 -12.45
C VAL A 26 -13.26 16.19 -13.71
N SER A 27 -11.97 16.37 -13.96
CA SER A 27 -11.25 15.70 -15.05
C SER A 27 -10.39 14.54 -14.54
N SER A 28 -9.89 14.59 -13.30
CA SER A 28 -9.07 13.53 -12.72
C SER A 28 -9.34 13.37 -11.23
N PHE A 29 -9.34 12.13 -10.75
CA PHE A 29 -9.43 11.78 -9.34
C PHE A 29 -8.41 10.69 -9.03
N THR A 30 -7.48 10.97 -8.11
CA THR A 30 -6.59 9.96 -7.54
C THR A 30 -6.71 9.93 -6.02
N SER A 31 -6.68 8.73 -5.44
CA SER A 31 -6.78 8.55 -4.00
C SER A 31 -5.85 7.42 -3.54
N PHE A 32 -4.93 7.74 -2.65
CA PHE A 32 -3.98 6.78 -2.11
C PHE A 32 -4.02 6.78 -0.59
N CYS A 33 -4.04 5.59 0.01
CA CYS A 33 -4.01 5.43 1.46
C CYS A 33 -3.00 4.37 1.89
N GLY A 34 -2.36 4.54 3.05
CA GLY A 34 -1.52 3.51 3.64
C GLY A 34 -1.30 3.70 5.13
N GLY A 35 -1.41 2.60 5.87
CA GLY A 35 -0.86 2.46 7.22
C GLY A 35 0.54 1.87 7.13
N LEU A 36 1.53 2.59 7.64
CA LEU A 36 2.95 2.32 7.57
C LEU A 36 3.56 2.41 8.98
N PRO A 37 4.75 1.84 9.22
CA PRO A 37 5.55 2.23 10.38
C PRO A 37 5.96 3.70 10.29
N ALA A 38 6.16 4.37 11.42
CA ALA A 38 6.80 5.67 11.39
C ALA A 38 8.24 5.54 10.85
N PRO A 39 8.76 6.54 10.09
CA PRO A 39 10.01 6.41 9.35
C PRO A 39 11.22 6.00 10.21
N GLU A 40 11.28 6.47 11.45
CA GLU A 40 12.32 6.14 12.43
C GLU A 40 12.39 4.65 12.79
N HIS A 41 11.36 3.86 12.49
CA HIS A 41 11.31 2.42 12.77
C HIS A 41 11.62 1.55 11.54
N VAL A 42 11.92 2.17 10.39
CA VAL A 42 12.20 1.47 9.13
C VAL A 42 13.35 2.05 8.31
N GLN A 43 13.77 3.29 8.58
CA GLN A 43 14.90 3.93 7.91
C GLN A 43 16.13 3.89 8.81
N GLN A 44 17.30 3.55 8.23
CA GLN A 44 18.56 3.78 8.90
C GLN A 44 18.76 5.30 9.05
N GLN A 45 18.87 5.81 10.28
CA GLN A 45 19.31 7.17 10.49
C GLN A 45 20.78 7.28 10.05
N GLN A 46 21.04 7.82 8.86
CA GLN A 46 22.36 8.37 8.53
C GLN A 46 22.42 9.78 9.12
N GLY A 47 22.87 9.90 10.37
CA GLY A 47 22.98 11.18 11.06
C GLY A 47 23.76 11.08 12.37
N GLN A 48 24.84 11.85 12.44
CA GLN A 48 25.84 11.87 13.51
C GLN A 48 25.24 12.17 14.90
N GLY A 49 25.65 11.40 15.91
CA GLY A 49 25.70 11.90 17.29
C GLY A 49 24.59 11.49 18.26
N GLN A 50 23.79 10.46 17.99
CA GLN A 50 22.90 9.90 19.03
C GLN A 50 23.43 8.59 19.59
N GLN A 51 23.47 8.53 20.93
CA GLN A 51 23.90 7.39 21.73
C GLN A 51 23.10 6.13 21.37
N GLN A 52 23.80 5.00 21.45
CA GLN A 52 23.38 3.63 21.18
C GLN A 52 22.03 3.26 21.82
N GLY A 53 20.92 3.64 21.19
CA GLY A 53 19.74 2.79 21.15
C GLY A 53 20.03 1.64 20.20
N GLN A 54 19.64 0.42 20.55
CA GLN A 54 19.81 -0.78 19.74
C GLN A 54 19.19 -0.58 18.34
N GLY A 55 19.99 -0.08 17.40
CA GLY A 55 19.59 0.15 16.03
C GLY A 55 19.31 -1.20 15.38
N GLN A 56 18.04 -1.56 15.28
CA GLN A 56 17.63 -2.63 14.37
C GLN A 56 18.00 -2.15 12.96
N GLY A 57 18.75 -2.97 12.22
CA GLY A 57 19.04 -2.70 10.82
C GLY A 57 17.76 -2.49 10.01
N GLU A 58 17.90 -2.04 8.76
CA GLU A 58 16.76 -1.88 7.85
C GLU A 58 15.94 -3.18 7.79
N ILE A 59 14.66 -3.10 8.19
CA ILE A 59 13.82 -4.30 8.25
C ILE A 59 13.30 -4.65 6.85
N PRO A 60 13.13 -5.95 6.52
CA PRO A 60 12.52 -6.37 5.28
C PRO A 60 11.17 -5.70 5.04
N LEU A 61 10.87 -5.39 3.77
CA LEU A 61 9.64 -4.73 3.31
C LEU A 61 9.45 -3.30 3.82
N LYS A 62 10.27 -2.80 4.76
CA LYS A 62 10.04 -1.52 5.47
C LYS A 62 8.60 -1.44 6.01
N TYR A 63 8.09 -2.57 6.48
CA TYR A 63 6.68 -2.71 6.85
C TYR A 63 6.54 -3.47 8.15
N LYS A 64 5.58 -3.06 8.97
CA LYS A 64 5.18 -3.78 10.19
C LYS A 64 3.68 -4.01 10.20
N PHE A 65 3.28 -5.16 10.72
CA PHE A 65 1.91 -5.63 10.74
C PHE A 65 1.27 -5.36 12.10
N SER A 66 0.12 -4.69 12.10
CA SER A 66 -0.75 -4.49 13.28
C SER A 66 -2.02 -5.35 13.23
N TRP A 67 -2.18 -6.17 12.19
CA TRP A 67 -3.22 -7.20 12.03
C TRP A 67 -2.65 -8.38 11.24
N SER A 68 -3.48 -9.37 10.92
CA SER A 68 -3.06 -10.56 10.17
C SER A 68 -2.39 -10.21 8.82
N PRO A 69 -1.11 -10.59 8.61
CA PRO A 69 -0.41 -10.35 7.35
C PRO A 69 -1.06 -11.02 6.13
N ARG A 70 -1.86 -12.08 6.35
CA ARG A 70 -2.56 -12.80 5.28
C ARG A 70 -3.38 -11.87 4.40
N GLY A 71 -4.05 -10.86 4.97
CA GLY A 71 -4.82 -9.88 4.20
C GLY A 71 -3.96 -9.08 3.22
N VAL A 72 -2.77 -8.65 3.66
CA VAL A 72 -1.81 -7.91 2.82
C VAL A 72 -1.20 -8.82 1.75
N LEU A 73 -0.85 -10.06 2.11
CA LEU A 73 -0.33 -11.05 1.16
C LEU A 73 -1.36 -11.39 0.08
N SER A 74 -2.62 -11.60 0.45
CA SER A 74 -3.71 -11.84 -0.51
C SER A 74 -4.01 -10.60 -1.36
N ALA A 75 -3.88 -9.39 -0.80
CA ALA A 75 -4.04 -8.16 -1.58
C ALA A 75 -2.99 -8.07 -2.71
N ALA A 76 -1.77 -8.53 -2.46
CA ALA A 76 -0.67 -8.58 -3.43
C ALA A 76 -0.86 -9.61 -4.56
N LEU A 77 -1.96 -10.39 -4.53
CA LEU A 77 -2.37 -11.32 -5.57
C LEU A 77 -3.56 -10.81 -6.40
N ASN A 78 -4.23 -9.75 -5.96
CA ASN A 78 -5.39 -9.21 -6.68
C ASN A 78 -4.93 -8.31 -7.81
N GLY A 79 -5.54 -8.47 -8.99
CA GLY A 79 -5.36 -7.55 -10.09
C GLY A 79 -5.93 -6.16 -9.79
N ALA A 80 -5.67 -5.23 -10.70
CA ALA A 80 -6.18 -3.87 -10.61
C ALA A 80 -6.76 -3.40 -11.95
N LYS A 81 -7.78 -2.55 -11.91
CA LYS A 81 -8.42 -1.91 -13.05
C LYS A 81 -8.70 -0.46 -12.72
N PHE A 82 -8.25 0.46 -13.57
CA PHE A 82 -8.38 1.90 -13.34
C PHE A 82 -8.30 2.65 -14.66
N LYS A 83 -8.71 3.93 -14.66
CA LYS A 83 -8.54 4.81 -15.82
C LYS A 83 -7.38 5.76 -15.57
N LEU A 84 -6.48 5.93 -16.54
CA LEU A 84 -5.37 6.86 -16.43
C LEU A 84 -4.99 7.40 -17.82
N GLY A 85 -4.98 8.72 -17.95
CA GLY A 85 -4.63 9.40 -19.21
C GLY A 85 -5.62 9.13 -20.34
N GLY A 86 -6.90 8.95 -20.04
CA GLY A 86 -7.95 8.65 -21.02
C GLY A 86 -8.14 7.16 -21.32
N SER A 87 -7.20 6.31 -20.93
CA SER A 87 -7.24 4.87 -21.21
C SER A 87 -7.56 4.05 -19.96
N VAL A 88 -8.34 2.98 -20.14
CA VAL A 88 -8.55 1.97 -19.09
C VAL A 88 -7.36 1.01 -19.10
N HIS A 89 -6.78 0.80 -17.92
CA HIS A 89 -5.68 -0.13 -17.69
C HIS A 89 -6.18 -1.26 -16.80
N GLU A 90 -5.83 -2.49 -17.16
CA GLU A 90 -6.11 -3.69 -16.39
C GLU A 90 -4.80 -4.45 -16.16
N ILE A 91 -4.45 -4.64 -14.89
CA ILE A 91 -3.25 -5.34 -14.45
C ILE A 91 -3.69 -6.68 -13.86
N GLU A 92 -3.15 -7.75 -14.40
CA GLU A 92 -3.36 -9.07 -13.83
C GLU A 92 -2.78 -9.19 -12.42
N GLY A 93 -3.40 -10.03 -11.60
CA GLY A 93 -2.94 -10.27 -10.23
C GLY A 93 -1.48 -10.71 -10.15
N LYS A 94 -0.95 -11.40 -11.18
CA LYS A 94 0.47 -11.80 -11.25
C LYS A 94 1.43 -10.60 -11.37
N ASP A 95 0.98 -9.51 -11.98
CA ASP A 95 1.79 -8.34 -12.36
C ASP A 95 1.58 -7.11 -11.47
N VAL A 96 0.58 -7.10 -10.57
CA VAL A 96 0.23 -5.94 -9.71
C VAL A 96 1.40 -5.33 -8.93
N LEU A 97 2.37 -6.15 -8.50
CA LEU A 97 3.57 -5.69 -7.78
C LEU A 97 4.71 -5.23 -8.70
N LYS A 98 4.71 -5.64 -9.97
CA LYS A 98 5.70 -5.19 -10.98
C LYS A 98 5.26 -3.88 -11.61
N GLU A 99 3.96 -3.73 -11.80
CA GLU A 99 3.33 -2.60 -12.45
C GLU A 99 2.76 -1.58 -11.47
N GLY A 100 3.42 -1.42 -10.32
CA GLY A 100 3.12 -0.35 -9.36
C GLY A 100 3.59 1.02 -9.83
N PHE A 101 3.51 1.99 -8.93
CA PHE A 101 3.93 3.37 -9.13
C PHE A 101 5.16 3.64 -8.24
N PRO A 102 6.39 3.57 -8.78
CA PRO A 102 7.62 3.62 -7.98
C PRO A 102 7.87 4.98 -7.32
N GLU A 103 7.31 6.05 -7.89
CA GLU A 103 7.34 7.40 -7.33
C GLU A 103 5.89 7.82 -7.06
N LEU A 104 5.54 8.10 -5.80
CA LEU A 104 4.22 8.58 -5.41
C LEU A 104 4.35 9.91 -4.63
N PRO A 105 4.13 11.07 -5.27
CA PRO A 105 4.42 12.39 -4.70
C PRO A 105 3.29 12.91 -3.77
N VAL A 106 2.90 12.10 -2.79
CA VAL A 106 1.86 12.44 -1.79
C VAL A 106 2.44 12.98 -0.48
N SER A 107 3.77 13.10 -0.40
CA SER A 107 4.51 13.67 0.72
C SER A 107 5.73 14.42 0.22
N GLU A 108 6.02 15.59 0.79
CA GLU A 108 7.24 16.36 0.49
C GLU A 108 8.48 15.82 1.21
N VAL A 109 8.28 15.04 2.28
CA VAL A 109 9.36 14.57 3.16
C VAL A 109 9.61 13.06 3.05
N LEU A 110 8.59 12.27 2.67
CA LEU A 110 8.73 10.83 2.51
C LEU A 110 8.76 10.43 1.05
N LYS A 111 9.74 9.57 0.71
CA LYS A 111 9.70 8.82 -0.55
C LYS A 111 8.75 7.64 -0.38
N LEU A 112 7.80 7.52 -1.29
CA LEU A 112 6.72 6.54 -1.24
C LEU A 112 6.53 5.92 -2.62
N GLU A 113 6.05 4.68 -2.64
CA GLU A 113 5.56 3.98 -3.83
C GLU A 113 4.06 3.68 -3.67
N GLY A 114 3.37 3.54 -4.81
CA GLY A 114 1.94 3.23 -4.88
C GLY A 114 1.68 1.87 -5.53
N ILE A 115 0.63 1.19 -5.08
CA ILE A 115 0.12 -0.04 -5.69
C ILE A 115 -1.35 0.21 -6.05
N ALA A 116 -1.78 -0.07 -7.27
CA ALA A 116 -3.17 0.11 -7.66
C ALA A 116 -4.09 -0.89 -6.93
N ASN A 117 -5.28 -0.44 -6.52
CA ASN A 117 -6.25 -1.27 -5.78
C ASN A 117 -7.39 -1.73 -6.69
N ARG A 118 -7.62 -3.05 -6.77
CA ARG A 118 -8.81 -3.71 -7.37
C ARG A 118 -9.43 -2.89 -8.51
N ASP A 119 -10.74 -2.69 -8.53
CA ASP A 119 -11.40 -1.89 -9.56
C ASP A 119 -11.70 -0.48 -9.03
N SER A 120 -11.12 0.53 -9.67
CA SER A 120 -11.36 1.95 -9.38
C SER A 120 -12.55 2.52 -10.16
N LEU A 121 -12.99 1.89 -11.26
CA LEU A 121 -14.02 2.45 -12.15
C LEU A 121 -15.39 2.65 -11.49
N PRO A 122 -15.88 1.74 -10.60
CA PRO A 122 -17.16 1.94 -9.91
C PRO A 122 -17.22 3.20 -9.03
N TYR A 123 -16.06 3.79 -8.70
CA TYR A 123 -16.01 5.01 -7.91
C TYR A 123 -16.45 6.25 -8.69
N ALA A 124 -16.53 6.20 -10.03
CA ALA A 124 -17.10 7.29 -10.82
C ALA A 124 -18.57 7.53 -10.46
N GLU A 125 -19.36 6.46 -10.37
CA GLU A 125 -20.76 6.53 -9.94
C GLU A 125 -20.86 6.82 -8.43
N THR A 126 -20.08 6.11 -7.61
CA THR A 126 -20.09 6.28 -6.14
C THR A 126 -19.85 7.72 -5.70
N TYR A 127 -19.02 8.45 -6.45
CA TYR A 127 -18.65 9.84 -6.17
C TYR A 127 -19.29 10.86 -7.10
N ALA A 128 -20.19 10.43 -7.98
CA ALA A 128 -20.86 11.27 -8.97
C ALA A 128 -19.88 12.14 -9.78
N LEU A 129 -18.78 11.54 -10.26
CA LEU A 129 -17.70 12.25 -10.98
C LEU A 129 -18.08 12.65 -12.42
N GLY A 130 -19.24 12.20 -12.91
CA GLY A 130 -19.68 12.37 -14.31
C GLY A 130 -19.50 11.09 -15.13
N ASP A 131 -19.61 11.21 -16.46
CA ASP A 131 -19.38 10.08 -17.37
C ASP A 131 -17.92 9.63 -17.27
N ILE A 132 -17.70 8.34 -17.05
CA ILE A 132 -16.35 7.76 -17.01
C ILE A 132 -15.57 8.00 -18.29
N ASN A 133 -16.23 8.12 -19.44
CA ASN A 133 -15.59 8.43 -20.73
C ASN A 133 -14.95 9.82 -20.73
N GLU A 134 -15.57 10.74 -20.02
CA GLU A 134 -15.19 12.15 -19.89
C GLU A 134 -14.12 12.41 -18.83
N ILE A 135 -13.96 11.48 -17.88
CA ILE A 135 -12.90 11.51 -16.86
C ILE A 135 -11.59 11.03 -17.48
N ARG A 136 -10.53 11.84 -17.35
CA ARG A 136 -9.18 11.51 -17.81
C ARG A 136 -8.56 10.40 -16.96
N SER A 137 -8.66 10.52 -15.63
CA SER A 137 -8.02 9.58 -14.71
C SER A 137 -8.88 9.31 -13.48
N LEU A 138 -8.96 8.04 -13.08
CA LEU A 138 -9.63 7.56 -11.88
C LEU A 138 -8.82 6.40 -11.31
N VAL A 139 -8.02 6.69 -10.29
CA VAL A 139 -7.09 5.71 -9.68
C VAL A 139 -7.24 5.70 -8.16
N ARG A 140 -7.50 4.53 -7.59
CA ARG A 140 -7.34 4.27 -6.15
C ARG A 140 -6.17 3.33 -5.91
N GLY A 141 -5.43 3.56 -4.83
CA GLY A 141 -4.25 2.76 -4.54
C GLY A 141 -3.81 2.74 -3.09
N THR A 142 -2.84 1.87 -2.82
CA THR A 142 -2.21 1.67 -1.53
C THR A 142 -0.82 2.28 -1.51
N ILE A 143 -0.46 2.96 -0.43
CA ILE A 143 0.87 3.56 -0.21
C ILE A 143 1.80 2.56 0.48
N ARG A 144 3.05 2.47 0.03
CA ARG A 144 4.15 1.72 0.67
C ARG A 144 5.46 2.52 0.63
N TYR A 145 6.44 2.09 1.43
CA TYR A 145 7.80 2.57 1.29
C TYR A 145 8.50 1.92 0.09
N PRO A 146 9.42 2.63 -0.58
CA PRO A 146 10.15 2.11 -1.74
C PRO A 146 10.87 0.80 -1.44
N GLY A 147 10.69 -0.17 -2.35
CA GLY A 147 11.27 -1.51 -2.28
C GLY A 147 10.28 -2.59 -1.83
N PHE A 148 9.15 -2.20 -1.23
CA PHE A 148 8.13 -3.14 -0.79
C PHE A 148 7.62 -4.02 -1.95
N SER A 149 7.21 -3.40 -3.06
CA SER A 149 6.59 -4.12 -4.18
C SER A 149 7.57 -5.08 -4.84
N ARG A 150 8.82 -4.64 -5.01
CA ARG A 150 9.91 -5.46 -5.58
C ARG A 150 10.19 -6.69 -4.71
N LEU A 151 10.41 -6.50 -3.41
CA LEU A 151 10.71 -7.60 -2.50
C LEU A 151 9.51 -8.54 -2.31
N MET A 152 8.30 -8.00 -2.19
CA MET A 152 7.07 -8.80 -2.14
C MET A 152 6.86 -9.61 -3.44
N HIS A 153 7.23 -9.04 -4.59
CA HIS A 153 7.19 -9.76 -5.86
C HIS A 153 8.20 -10.92 -5.86
N ALA A 154 9.41 -10.72 -5.35
CA ALA A 154 10.38 -11.79 -5.22
C ALA A 154 9.86 -12.93 -4.32
N PHE A 155 9.26 -12.62 -3.17
CA PHE A 155 8.61 -13.61 -2.30
C PHE A 155 7.50 -14.39 -3.00
N LYS A 156 6.70 -13.71 -3.81
CA LYS A 156 5.68 -14.34 -4.64
C LYS A 156 6.29 -15.28 -5.68
N SER A 157 7.32 -14.84 -6.39
CA SER A 157 7.97 -15.61 -7.45
C SER A 157 8.59 -16.91 -6.93
N ILE A 158 9.13 -16.90 -5.70
CA ILE A 158 9.71 -18.09 -5.06
C ILE A 158 8.67 -19.00 -4.38
N GLY A 159 7.38 -18.66 -4.47
CA GLY A 159 6.27 -19.50 -4.00
C GLY A 159 5.80 -19.26 -2.57
N LEU A 160 6.25 -18.19 -1.88
CA LEU A 160 5.83 -17.92 -0.49
C LEU A 160 4.36 -17.45 -0.38
N LEU A 161 3.76 -16.98 -1.48
CA LEU A 161 2.37 -16.51 -1.51
C LEU A 161 1.41 -17.53 -2.14
N GLU A 162 1.85 -18.77 -2.38
CA GLU A 162 0.99 -19.82 -2.94
C GLU A 162 -0.17 -20.17 -1.99
N THR A 163 -1.38 -20.26 -2.53
CA THR A 163 -2.61 -20.59 -1.79
C THR A 163 -3.04 -22.04 -1.96
N GLU A 164 -2.79 -22.62 -3.14
CA GLU A 164 -3.24 -23.97 -3.50
C GLU A 164 -2.21 -25.05 -3.18
N THR A 165 -0.94 -24.74 -3.44
CA THR A 165 0.18 -25.64 -3.14
C THR A 165 0.31 -25.81 -1.63
N LYS A 166 0.56 -27.04 -1.18
CA LYS A 166 0.64 -27.35 0.26
C LYS A 166 1.99 -27.94 0.63
N ILE A 167 2.59 -27.40 1.70
CA ILE A 167 3.79 -27.96 2.31
C ILE A 167 3.34 -29.00 3.33
N VAL A 168 3.77 -30.24 3.11
CA VAL A 168 3.33 -31.40 3.91
C VAL A 168 4.17 -31.57 5.18
N ARG A 169 5.47 -31.24 5.15
CA ARG A 169 6.38 -31.36 6.31
C ARG A 169 7.41 -30.24 6.32
N LEU A 170 7.54 -29.57 7.47
CA LEU A 170 8.56 -28.56 7.72
C LEU A 170 9.29 -28.89 9.04
N HIS A 171 10.57 -29.27 8.95
CA HIS A 171 11.37 -29.68 10.11
C HIS A 171 11.96 -28.49 10.87
N SER A 172 12.37 -27.46 10.13
CA SER A 172 12.86 -26.18 10.63
C SER A 172 12.27 -25.03 9.82
N TRP A 173 12.12 -23.85 10.43
CA TRP A 173 11.77 -22.63 9.69
C TRP A 173 12.80 -22.30 8.61
N THR A 174 14.08 -22.64 8.83
CA THR A 174 15.15 -22.45 7.84
C THR A 174 14.97 -23.28 6.57
N ASP A 175 14.12 -24.31 6.58
CA ASP A 175 13.78 -25.08 5.39
C ASP A 175 12.67 -24.42 4.56
N PHE A 176 11.99 -23.40 5.09
CA PHE A 176 10.72 -22.95 4.55
C PHE A 176 10.84 -22.36 3.14
N ALA A 177 11.82 -21.48 2.89
CA ALA A 177 12.02 -20.94 1.55
C ALA A 177 12.40 -22.04 0.55
N ARG A 178 13.25 -22.99 0.95
CA ARG A 178 13.60 -24.17 0.13
C ARG A 178 12.35 -24.97 -0.21
N SER A 179 11.51 -25.31 0.77
CA SER A 179 10.28 -26.06 0.56
C SER A 179 9.24 -25.33 -0.30
N ALA A 180 9.14 -24.00 -0.19
CA ALA A 180 8.28 -23.21 -1.07
C ALA A 180 8.77 -23.26 -2.52
N VAL A 181 10.09 -23.15 -2.73
CA VAL A 181 10.72 -23.26 -4.06
C VAL A 181 10.57 -24.66 -4.65
N GLU A 182 10.78 -25.72 -3.85
CA GLU A 182 10.53 -27.11 -4.27
C GLU A 182 9.10 -27.31 -4.76
N ALA A 183 8.14 -26.82 -3.98
CA ALA A 183 6.73 -26.94 -4.31
C ALA A 183 6.34 -26.11 -5.54
N LYS A 184 7.03 -24.98 -5.77
CA LYS A 184 6.84 -24.12 -6.95
C LYS A 184 7.44 -24.70 -8.22
N LEU A 185 8.62 -25.33 -8.13
CA LEU A 185 9.33 -25.93 -9.27
C LEU A 185 8.86 -27.36 -9.58
N GLY A 186 8.28 -28.06 -8.60
CA GLY A 186 7.92 -29.48 -8.74
C GLY A 186 9.13 -30.42 -8.73
N VAL A 187 10.29 -29.96 -8.27
CA VAL A 187 11.52 -30.75 -8.17
C VAL A 187 12.14 -30.65 -6.76
N PRO A 188 12.75 -31.72 -6.24
CA PRO A 188 13.48 -31.66 -4.96
C PRO A 188 14.70 -30.72 -5.05
N VAL A 189 14.98 -30.01 -3.96
CA VAL A 189 16.13 -29.12 -3.81
C VAL A 189 16.94 -29.59 -2.60
N GLN A 190 18.23 -29.86 -2.81
CA GLN A 190 19.11 -30.29 -1.73
C GLN A 190 19.22 -29.20 -0.64
N ASN A 191 19.38 -29.63 0.61
CA ASN A 191 19.47 -28.73 1.75
C ASN A 191 20.89 -28.18 1.95
N ASP A 192 21.42 -27.56 0.91
CA ASP A 192 22.71 -26.88 0.90
C ASP A 192 22.59 -25.50 0.22
N THR A 193 23.47 -24.58 0.61
CA THR A 193 23.43 -23.19 0.13
C THR A 193 23.49 -23.08 -1.39
N ALA A 194 24.33 -23.87 -2.06
CA ALA A 194 24.52 -23.75 -3.51
C ALA A 194 23.26 -24.19 -4.26
N SER A 195 22.64 -25.30 -3.84
CA SER A 195 21.39 -25.79 -4.42
C SER A 195 20.22 -24.84 -4.18
N ILE A 196 20.08 -24.27 -2.97
CA ILE A 196 19.04 -23.29 -2.66
C ILE A 196 19.18 -22.03 -3.53
N LEU A 197 20.40 -21.48 -3.62
CA LEU A 197 20.67 -20.31 -4.46
C LEU A 197 20.44 -20.61 -5.94
N SER A 198 20.83 -21.80 -6.42
CA SER A 198 20.57 -22.24 -7.79
C SER A 198 19.07 -22.28 -8.08
N ALA A 199 18.28 -22.90 -7.20
CA ALA A 199 16.83 -23.00 -7.36
C ALA A 199 16.12 -21.64 -7.32
N LEU A 200 16.54 -20.73 -6.43
CA LEU A 200 16.02 -19.37 -6.36
C LEU A 200 16.27 -18.58 -7.67
N ARG A 201 17.46 -18.73 -8.28
CA ARG A 201 17.82 -18.06 -9.56
C ARG A 201 16.93 -18.47 -10.72
N LEU A 202 16.32 -19.64 -10.68
CA LEU A 202 15.39 -20.10 -11.72
C LEU A 202 14.04 -19.35 -11.68
N LEU A 203 13.67 -18.79 -10.52
CA LEU A 203 12.36 -18.17 -10.30
C LEU A 203 12.42 -16.64 -10.27
N THR A 204 13.51 -16.07 -9.78
CA THR A 204 13.65 -14.61 -9.64
C THR A 204 15.13 -14.20 -9.72
N PRO A 205 15.44 -12.99 -10.22
CA PRO A 205 16.76 -12.40 -10.02
C PRO A 205 17.09 -12.39 -8.53
N ILE A 206 18.27 -12.93 -8.18
CA ILE A 206 18.78 -12.86 -6.82
C ILE A 206 19.53 -11.55 -6.67
N ASP A 207 19.06 -10.72 -5.74
CA ASP A 207 19.77 -9.56 -5.26
C ASP A 207 20.06 -9.70 -3.75
N PRO A 208 21.01 -8.90 -3.21
CA PRO A 208 21.35 -8.96 -1.79
C PRO A 208 20.16 -8.71 -0.86
N GLU A 209 19.23 -7.82 -1.24
CA GLU A 209 18.05 -7.48 -0.43
C GLU A 209 17.12 -8.69 -0.23
N LEU A 210 16.91 -9.51 -1.27
CA LEU A 210 16.14 -10.75 -1.14
C LEU A 210 16.82 -11.71 -0.17
N LEU A 211 18.11 -11.97 -0.33
CA LEU A 211 18.84 -12.93 0.51
C LEU A 211 18.88 -12.47 1.97
N ASP A 212 19.18 -11.19 2.20
CA ASP A 212 19.20 -10.62 3.54
C ASP A 212 17.80 -10.64 4.17
N ALA A 213 16.74 -10.43 3.39
CA ALA A 213 15.37 -10.56 3.88
C ALA A 213 14.99 -12.00 4.25
N LEU A 214 15.33 -12.99 3.41
CA LEU A 214 15.10 -14.41 3.73
C LEU A 214 15.89 -14.83 4.99
N ALA A 215 17.11 -14.34 5.13
CA ALA A 215 17.98 -14.55 6.28
C ALA A 215 17.42 -13.90 7.56
N TYR A 216 17.01 -12.63 7.48
CA TYR A 216 16.37 -11.88 8.58
C TYR A 216 15.12 -12.59 9.09
N LEU A 217 14.29 -13.09 8.15
CA LEU A 217 13.06 -13.80 8.48
C LEU A 217 13.31 -15.21 9.06
N GLY A 218 14.55 -15.70 8.99
CA GLY A 218 14.94 -17.01 9.51
C GLY A 218 14.41 -18.17 8.68
N ILE A 219 14.17 -17.95 7.38
CA ILE A 219 13.53 -18.92 6.48
C ILE A 219 14.48 -19.60 5.50
N ILE A 220 15.79 -19.34 5.66
CA ILE A 220 16.91 -20.03 5.00
C ILE A 220 18.01 -20.36 6.04
N PRO A 221 18.90 -21.34 5.78
CA PRO A 221 20.06 -21.59 6.64
C PRO A 221 21.01 -20.39 6.74
N GLN A 222 21.74 -20.25 7.86
CA GLN A 222 22.85 -19.31 7.99
C GLN A 222 24.18 -20.04 7.70
N PRO A 223 25.22 -19.40 7.11
CA PRO A 223 25.40 -17.97 6.87
C PRO A 223 25.19 -17.59 5.38
N ILE A 224 23.97 -17.68 4.87
CA ILE A 224 23.70 -17.37 3.45
C ILE A 224 23.72 -15.84 3.18
N SER A 225 23.90 -14.99 4.21
CA SER A 225 24.08 -13.54 4.01
C SER A 225 25.34 -13.22 3.22
N THR A 226 25.20 -12.34 2.25
CA THR A 226 26.34 -11.84 1.47
C THR A 226 27.26 -11.03 2.39
N ALA A 227 28.56 -11.30 2.35
CA ALA A 227 29.60 -10.77 3.23
C ALA A 227 29.87 -9.24 3.10
N ASN A 228 28.95 -8.46 2.52
CA ASN A 228 29.14 -7.05 2.18
C ASN A 228 28.29 -6.07 2.99
N SER A 229 27.57 -6.51 4.03
CA SER A 229 26.96 -5.56 4.97
C SER A 229 28.02 -5.08 5.97
N SER A 230 28.43 -3.82 5.86
CA SER A 230 29.40 -3.15 6.75
C SER A 230 28.84 -2.81 8.13
N SER A 231 27.63 -3.29 8.46
CA SER A 231 27.05 -3.22 9.80
C SER A 231 27.21 -4.59 10.46
N PRO A 232 27.61 -4.66 11.75
CA PRO A 232 27.62 -5.93 12.46
C PRO A 232 26.20 -6.48 12.42
N ALA A 233 26.01 -7.58 11.70
CA ALA A 233 24.70 -8.21 11.58
C ALA A 233 24.25 -8.59 12.98
N ALA A 234 23.28 -7.84 13.52
CA ALA A 234 22.55 -8.26 14.70
C ALA A 234 22.08 -9.70 14.43
N SER A 235 22.32 -10.61 15.37
CA SER A 235 21.90 -12.00 15.22
C SER A 235 20.41 -12.02 14.81
N PRO A 236 20.03 -12.82 13.80
CA PRO A 236 18.66 -12.82 13.30
C PRO A 236 17.71 -13.09 14.46
N PRO A 237 16.57 -12.38 14.52
CA PRO A 237 15.60 -12.59 15.59
C PRO A 237 15.20 -14.07 15.64
N PRO A 238 14.98 -14.64 16.85
CA PRO A 238 14.62 -16.04 16.97
C PRO A 238 13.37 -16.32 16.13
N PRO A 239 13.24 -17.51 15.52
CA PRO A 239 12.08 -17.85 14.70
C PRO A 239 10.79 -17.71 15.50
N PRO A 240 9.63 -17.53 14.83
CA PRO A 240 8.35 -17.46 15.51
C PRO A 240 8.15 -18.67 16.45
N PRO A 241 7.67 -18.46 17.70
CA PRO A 241 7.29 -19.53 18.62
C PRO A 241 5.95 -20.15 18.21
N VAL A 242 5.71 -20.25 16.90
CA VAL A 242 4.56 -20.92 16.32
C VAL A 242 4.96 -22.38 16.13
N PRO A 243 4.18 -23.34 16.65
CA PRO A 243 4.44 -24.75 16.42
C PRO A 243 4.58 -25.03 14.92
N LEU A 244 5.72 -25.57 14.52
CA LEU A 244 5.92 -26.03 13.15
C LEU A 244 4.86 -27.10 12.84
N PRO A 245 4.36 -27.17 11.59
CA PRO A 245 3.49 -28.26 11.16
C PRO A 245 4.31 -29.56 11.05
N ARG A 246 4.61 -30.14 12.21
CA ARG A 246 5.27 -31.46 12.34
C ARG A 246 4.24 -32.60 12.26
N SER A 247 2.99 -32.30 12.59
CA SER A 247 1.83 -33.22 12.59
C SER A 247 0.50 -32.56 12.17
N LEU A 248 0.53 -31.29 11.76
CA LEU A 248 -0.67 -30.55 11.28
C LEU A 248 -0.99 -30.90 9.82
N PRO A 249 -2.26 -30.74 9.37
CA PRO A 249 -2.61 -30.94 7.96
C PRO A 249 -1.78 -30.04 7.04
N PRO A 250 -1.61 -30.40 5.76
CA PRO A 250 -0.76 -29.64 4.85
C PRO A 250 -1.19 -28.17 4.76
N HIS A 251 -0.25 -27.25 4.96
CA HIS A 251 -0.50 -25.79 4.99
C HIS A 251 -0.09 -25.14 3.67
N ALA A 252 -0.85 -24.12 3.26
CA ALA A 252 -0.45 -23.27 2.15
C ALA A 252 0.75 -22.40 2.55
N PRO A 253 1.78 -22.21 1.70
CA PRO A 253 2.92 -21.35 1.97
C PRO A 253 2.53 -19.96 2.48
N ILE A 254 1.48 -19.36 1.93
CA ILE A 254 1.01 -18.03 2.34
C ILE A 254 0.61 -17.95 3.83
N ASP A 255 0.10 -19.04 4.43
CA ASP A 255 -0.31 -19.08 5.83
C ASP A 255 0.89 -19.20 6.78
N LEU A 256 1.86 -20.04 6.41
CA LEU A 256 3.12 -20.15 7.12
C LEU A 256 3.89 -18.84 7.04
N PHE A 257 3.92 -18.21 5.86
CA PHE A 257 4.58 -16.94 5.66
C PHE A 257 3.89 -15.81 6.44
N ALA A 258 2.56 -15.78 6.48
CA ALA A 258 1.82 -14.85 7.32
C ALA A 258 2.20 -14.99 8.80
N SER A 259 2.42 -16.22 9.27
CA SER A 259 2.85 -16.48 10.66
C SER A 259 4.26 -15.96 10.94
N VAL A 260 5.20 -16.16 10.00
CA VAL A 260 6.56 -15.61 10.09
C VAL A 260 6.52 -14.09 10.15
N LEU A 261 5.81 -13.44 9.22
CA LEU A 261 5.70 -11.98 9.16
C LEU A 261 5.01 -11.39 10.39
N ALA A 262 3.94 -12.04 10.89
CA ALA A 262 3.20 -11.60 12.07
C ALA A 262 4.08 -11.58 13.32
N TYR A 263 5.07 -12.48 13.39
CA TYR A 263 6.02 -12.47 14.48
C TYR A 263 7.18 -11.51 14.19
N GLN A 264 7.89 -11.68 13.08
CA GLN A 264 9.16 -10.98 12.83
C GLN A 264 8.99 -9.49 12.54
N LEU A 265 7.85 -9.10 11.97
CA LEU A 265 7.56 -7.72 11.56
C LEU A 265 6.36 -7.15 12.33
N ARG A 266 6.22 -7.50 13.62
CA ARG A 266 5.24 -6.86 14.51
C ARG A 266 5.75 -5.53 15.04
N TYR A 267 4.83 -4.66 15.44
CA TYR A 267 5.16 -3.51 16.28
C TYR A 267 5.61 -3.98 17.67
N LEU A 268 6.71 -3.40 18.16
CA LEU A 268 7.18 -3.55 19.52
C LEU A 268 6.63 -2.43 20.41
N PRO A 269 6.60 -2.60 21.75
CA PRO A 269 6.17 -1.55 22.67
C PRO A 269 6.95 -0.25 22.44
N GLY A 270 6.21 0.85 22.33
CA GLY A 270 6.78 2.19 22.10
C GLY A 270 7.01 2.56 20.64
N GLU A 271 6.88 1.61 19.69
CA GLU A 271 6.96 1.94 18.27
C GLU A 271 5.69 2.60 17.76
N ARG A 272 5.87 3.59 16.89
CA ARG A 272 4.78 4.37 16.29
C ARG A 272 4.48 3.87 14.88
N ASP A 273 3.21 3.88 14.53
CA ASP A 273 2.76 3.77 13.14
C ASP A 273 2.41 5.16 12.59
N LEU A 274 2.10 5.17 11.30
CA LEU A 274 1.83 6.32 10.48
C LEU A 274 0.68 5.97 9.52
N VAL A 275 -0.33 6.82 9.46
CA VAL A 275 -1.37 6.78 8.41
C VAL A 275 -1.16 7.96 7.49
N ILE A 276 -1.13 7.69 6.18
CA ILE A 276 -1.19 8.68 5.12
C ILE A 276 -2.42 8.39 4.27
N LEU A 277 -3.24 9.41 4.01
CA LEU A 277 -4.32 9.39 3.03
C LEU A 277 -4.21 10.67 2.21
N HIS A 278 -4.26 10.56 0.89
CA HIS A 278 -4.16 11.69 -0.01
C HIS A 278 -5.14 11.54 -1.17
N HIS A 279 -5.94 12.58 -1.39
CA HIS A 279 -6.74 12.76 -2.59
C HIS A 279 -6.13 13.87 -3.44
N GLU A 280 -6.08 13.67 -4.75
CA GLU A 280 -5.83 14.72 -5.74
C GLU A 280 -7.00 14.72 -6.73
N ILE A 281 -7.66 15.87 -6.86
CA ILE A 281 -8.78 16.09 -7.77
C ILE A 281 -8.39 17.23 -8.71
N VAL A 282 -8.39 16.95 -10.01
CA VAL A 282 -8.19 17.97 -11.03
C VAL A 282 -9.54 18.38 -11.59
N THR A 283 -9.80 19.68 -11.64
CA THR A 283 -11.02 20.24 -12.20
C THR A 283 -10.74 21.27 -13.26
N THR A 284 -11.66 21.40 -14.22
CA THR A 284 -11.73 22.53 -15.14
C THR A 284 -12.95 23.39 -14.82
N SER A 285 -12.88 24.68 -15.15
CA SER A 285 -14.05 25.57 -15.12
C SER A 285 -15.05 25.14 -16.20
N ALA A 286 -16.34 25.06 -15.85
CA ALA A 286 -17.41 24.77 -16.81
C ALA A 286 -17.67 25.92 -17.81
N HIS A 287 -17.08 27.10 -17.58
CA HIS A 287 -17.18 28.28 -18.43
C HIS A 287 -15.80 28.75 -18.90
N GLY A 288 -15.27 28.10 -19.95
CA GLY A 288 -14.17 28.61 -20.76
C GLY A 288 -14.67 28.81 -22.19
N ALA A 289 -14.48 30.01 -22.73
CA ALA A 289 -14.67 30.33 -24.16
C ALA A 289 -13.91 29.31 -25.05
N PRO A 290 -14.28 29.13 -26.33
CA PRO A 290 -13.56 28.23 -27.23
C PRO A 290 -12.06 28.53 -27.19
N HIS A 291 -11.31 27.65 -26.53
CA HIS A 291 -9.87 27.70 -26.51
C HIS A 291 -9.39 27.38 -27.93
N SER A 292 -8.50 28.21 -28.47
CA SER A 292 -7.69 27.83 -29.63
C SER A 292 -6.98 26.52 -29.32
N GLU A 293 -6.89 25.62 -30.30
CA GLU A 293 -6.31 24.26 -30.17
C GLU A 293 -4.87 24.23 -29.61
N GLU A 294 -4.22 25.39 -29.46
CA GLU A 294 -2.83 25.55 -29.02
C GLU A 294 -2.65 25.87 -27.51
N GLU A 295 -3.69 26.23 -26.76
CA GLU A 295 -3.56 26.55 -25.32
C GLU A 295 -4.16 25.46 -24.42
N GLU A 296 -3.33 24.87 -23.54
CA GLU A 296 -3.81 23.93 -22.53
C GLU A 296 -4.82 24.61 -21.59
N PRO A 297 -5.99 23.97 -21.32
CA PRO A 297 -7.00 24.55 -20.45
C PRO A 297 -6.45 24.76 -19.03
N GLU A 298 -6.86 25.85 -18.41
CA GLU A 298 -6.51 26.14 -17.02
C GLU A 298 -7.16 25.09 -16.10
N GLU A 299 -6.33 24.35 -15.37
CA GLU A 299 -6.76 23.30 -14.47
C GLU A 299 -6.49 23.69 -13.01
N HIS A 300 -7.42 23.34 -12.14
CA HIS A 300 -7.28 23.52 -10.69
C HIS A 300 -7.04 22.16 -10.06
N VAL A 301 -5.93 22.02 -9.34
CA VAL A 301 -5.57 20.84 -8.57
C VAL A 301 -5.97 21.07 -7.13
N HIS A 302 -6.98 20.36 -6.67
CA HIS A 302 -7.41 20.32 -5.28
C HIS A 302 -6.81 19.08 -4.63
N SER A 303 -6.18 19.24 -3.49
CA SER A 303 -5.66 18.11 -2.71
C SER A 303 -6.23 18.12 -1.32
N ALA A 304 -6.47 16.92 -0.77
CA ALA A 304 -6.88 16.73 0.62
C ALA A 304 -6.02 15.62 1.22
N SER A 305 -5.24 15.97 2.24
CA SER A 305 -4.24 15.07 2.85
C SER A 305 -4.47 14.89 4.34
N LEU A 306 -4.33 13.66 4.81
CA LEU A 306 -4.31 13.31 6.22
C LEU A 306 -3.02 12.55 6.52
N THR A 307 -2.26 13.05 7.50
CA THR A 307 -1.04 12.42 8.00
C THR A 307 -1.15 12.32 9.51
N VAL A 308 -1.22 11.10 10.05
CA VAL A 308 -1.43 10.85 11.48
C VAL A 308 -0.36 9.90 11.99
N TYR A 309 0.34 10.30 13.05
CA TYR A 309 1.26 9.42 13.77
C TYR A 309 0.57 8.79 14.98
N GLY A 310 0.96 7.55 15.29
CA GLY A 310 0.68 6.92 16.56
C GLY A 310 1.22 7.75 17.71
N ASN A 311 0.55 7.69 18.86
CA ASN A 311 0.99 8.32 20.08
C ASN A 311 1.05 7.30 21.22
N GLU A 312 1.42 7.76 22.41
CA GLU A 312 1.57 6.91 23.61
C GLU A 312 0.28 6.14 23.98
N ARG A 313 -0.89 6.64 23.57
CA ARG A 313 -2.19 6.04 23.92
C ARG A 313 -2.69 5.06 22.88
N ALA A 314 -2.50 5.37 21.60
CA ALA A 314 -3.04 4.57 20.50
C ALA A 314 -2.26 4.79 19.19
N SER A 315 -2.22 3.73 18.39
CA SER A 315 -1.70 3.79 17.02
C SER A 315 -2.55 4.71 16.13
N ALA A 316 -1.94 5.29 15.11
CA ALA A 316 -2.61 6.06 14.07
C ALA A 316 -3.71 5.22 13.41
N MET A 317 -3.44 3.95 13.10
CA MET A 317 -4.43 3.06 12.50
C MET A 317 -5.65 2.86 13.42
N ALA A 318 -5.44 2.59 14.72
CA ALA A 318 -6.55 2.41 15.66
C ALA A 318 -7.40 3.67 15.78
N ARG A 319 -6.76 4.85 15.80
CA ARG A 319 -7.45 6.15 15.85
C ARG A 319 -8.23 6.42 14.56
N CYS A 320 -7.59 6.24 13.41
CA CYS A 320 -8.20 6.46 12.08
C CYS A 320 -9.31 5.45 11.74
N VAL A 321 -9.38 4.30 12.41
CA VAL A 321 -10.48 3.33 12.23
C VAL A 321 -11.56 3.52 13.29
N GLY A 322 -11.18 3.64 14.56
CA GLY A 322 -12.10 3.65 15.69
C GLY A 322 -12.86 4.98 15.86
N LEU A 323 -12.21 6.12 15.65
CA LEU A 323 -12.85 7.43 15.86
C LEU A 323 -13.94 7.73 14.82
N PRO A 324 -13.74 7.48 13.51
CA PRO A 324 -14.82 7.65 12.53
C PRO A 324 -16.05 6.81 12.86
N LEU A 325 -15.84 5.57 13.31
CA LEU A 325 -16.93 4.71 13.78
C LEU A 325 -17.66 5.34 14.98
N ALA A 326 -16.92 5.81 15.99
CA ALA A 326 -17.50 6.43 17.17
C ALA A 326 -18.34 7.69 16.83
N PHE A 327 -17.83 8.55 15.95
CA PHE A 327 -18.56 9.75 15.54
C PHE A 327 -19.81 9.44 14.71
N ALA A 328 -19.74 8.46 13.81
CA ALA A 328 -20.90 8.00 13.05
C ALA A 328 -21.97 7.38 13.95
N VAL A 329 -21.58 6.53 14.90
CA VAL A 329 -22.49 5.94 15.90
C VAL A 329 -23.17 7.05 16.70
N ARG A 330 -22.42 8.05 17.16
CA ARG A 330 -22.98 9.19 17.89
C ARG A 330 -24.00 9.96 17.05
N ALA A 331 -23.70 10.22 15.77
CA ALA A 331 -24.64 10.89 14.87
C ALA A 331 -25.97 10.12 14.69
N VAL A 332 -25.91 8.79 14.63
CA VAL A 332 -27.11 7.94 14.57
C VAL A 332 -27.90 8.00 15.89
N LEU A 333 -27.23 7.88 17.03
CA LEU A 333 -27.88 7.88 18.35
C LEU A 333 -28.52 9.23 18.71
N GLU A 334 -27.93 10.34 18.24
CA GLU A 334 -28.49 11.69 18.39
C GLU A 334 -29.67 11.96 17.44
N GLY A 335 -30.03 11.01 16.57
CA GLY A 335 -31.12 11.16 15.60
C GLY A 335 -30.78 12.06 14.41
N ALA A 336 -29.49 12.39 14.20
CA ALA A 336 -29.06 13.23 13.08
C ALA A 336 -29.07 12.48 11.74
N VAL A 337 -29.06 11.14 11.76
CA VAL A 337 -29.09 10.28 10.57
C VAL A 337 -30.48 9.65 10.45
N VAL A 338 -31.19 9.96 9.36
CA VAL A 338 -32.58 9.50 9.16
C VAL A 338 -32.68 8.27 8.25
N ALA A 339 -31.68 8.05 7.40
CA ALA A 339 -31.58 6.95 6.46
C ALA A 339 -31.72 5.59 7.16
N ARG A 340 -32.42 4.68 6.48
CA ARG A 340 -32.67 3.30 6.93
C ARG A 340 -32.12 2.32 5.89
N GLY A 341 -31.78 1.12 6.35
CA GLY A 341 -31.19 0.07 5.51
C GLY A 341 -29.67 0.03 5.56
N VAL A 342 -29.06 -0.63 4.58
CA VAL A 342 -27.60 -0.75 4.46
C VAL A 342 -27.08 0.44 3.67
N CYS A 343 -26.35 1.33 4.35
CA CYS A 343 -25.91 2.60 3.79
C CYS A 343 -24.38 2.77 3.92
N GLY A 344 -23.77 3.38 2.92
CA GLY A 344 -22.38 3.85 2.97
C GLY A 344 -22.25 5.25 3.59
N PRO A 345 -21.00 5.74 3.82
CA PRO A 345 -20.75 7.05 4.39
C PRO A 345 -21.37 8.22 3.61
N GLY A 346 -21.58 8.03 2.30
CA GLY A 346 -22.17 9.04 1.40
C GLY A 346 -23.68 9.16 1.43
N ALA A 347 -24.40 8.28 2.14
CA ALA A 347 -25.85 8.27 2.12
C ALA A 347 -26.48 9.57 2.65
N GLU A 348 -25.86 10.19 3.66
CA GLU A 348 -26.31 11.46 4.23
C GLU A 348 -25.15 12.35 4.67
N LYS A 349 -25.32 13.66 4.48
CA LYS A 349 -24.37 14.68 4.95
C LYS A 349 -24.10 14.61 6.45
N ALA A 350 -25.12 14.23 7.24
CA ALA A 350 -24.97 14.08 8.68
C ALA A 350 -23.94 13.01 9.07
N VAL A 351 -23.75 11.95 8.27
CA VAL A 351 -22.78 10.89 8.56
C VAL A 351 -21.36 11.39 8.33
N TRP A 352 -21.02 11.75 7.09
CA TRP A 352 -19.65 12.15 6.77
C TRP A 352 -19.26 13.49 7.42
N GLY A 353 -20.21 14.43 7.55
CA GLY A 353 -19.96 15.73 8.18
C GLY A 353 -19.57 15.57 9.66
N ARG A 354 -20.36 14.81 10.45
CA ARG A 354 -20.05 14.57 11.87
C ARG A 354 -18.74 13.81 12.07
N VAL A 355 -18.38 12.94 11.13
CA VAL A 355 -17.08 12.23 11.16
C VAL A 355 -15.93 13.21 10.93
N LEU A 356 -16.00 14.04 9.89
CA LEU A 356 -14.95 15.02 9.59
C LEU A 356 -14.83 16.08 10.71
N ASP A 357 -15.95 16.64 11.18
CA ASP A 357 -15.97 17.60 12.29
C ASP A 357 -15.39 17.00 13.58
N GLY A 358 -15.73 15.74 13.86
CA GLY A 358 -15.21 15.01 15.02
C GLY A 358 -13.70 14.78 14.92
N LEU A 359 -13.20 14.42 13.74
CA LEU A 359 -11.78 14.24 13.47
C LEU A 359 -11.01 15.55 13.58
N GLU A 360 -11.54 16.65 13.04
CA GLU A 360 -10.99 18.00 13.19
C GLU A 360 -10.86 18.37 14.68
N GLY A 361 -11.93 18.15 15.46
CA GLY A 361 -11.97 18.45 16.89
C GLY A 361 -10.96 17.69 17.76
N VAL A 362 -10.40 16.57 17.25
CA VAL A 362 -9.34 15.80 17.92
C VAL A 362 -7.96 15.97 17.26
N GLY A 363 -7.82 16.96 16.38
CA GLY A 363 -6.57 17.30 15.69
C GLY A 363 -6.18 16.34 14.57
N MET A 364 -7.16 15.64 13.98
CA MET A 364 -6.98 14.71 12.84
C MET A 364 -7.73 15.18 11.59
N GLY A 365 -7.78 16.49 11.40
CA GLY A 365 -8.37 17.15 10.24
C GLY A 365 -7.68 16.84 8.91
N MET A 366 -8.46 16.91 7.82
CA MET A 366 -7.91 16.90 6.47
C MET A 366 -7.24 18.25 6.18
N ARG A 367 -6.02 18.23 5.65
CA ARG A 367 -5.34 19.42 5.14
C ARG A 367 -5.63 19.58 3.65
N GLU A 368 -6.34 20.64 3.31
CA GLU A 368 -6.72 20.93 1.93
C GLU A 368 -5.83 22.01 1.32
N SER A 369 -5.54 21.90 0.02
CA SER A 369 -4.88 22.96 -0.75
C SER A 369 -5.34 22.97 -2.20
N VAL A 370 -5.30 24.15 -2.82
CA VAL A 370 -5.67 24.36 -4.23
C VAL A 370 -4.53 25.03 -4.95
N ARG A 371 -4.18 24.52 -6.14
CA ARG A 371 -3.16 25.09 -7.02
C ARG A 371 -3.68 25.18 -8.43
N VAL A 372 -3.45 26.31 -9.09
CA VAL A 372 -3.70 26.46 -10.53
C VAL A 372 -2.49 25.94 -11.27
N VAL A 373 -2.68 25.04 -12.24
CA VAL A 373 -1.60 24.44 -13.01
C VAL A 373 -1.96 24.40 -14.49
N LYS A 374 -0.92 24.31 -15.33
CA LYS A 374 -1.06 23.88 -16.72
C LYS A 374 -0.63 22.41 -16.84
N GLY A 375 -1.49 21.59 -17.43
CA GLY A 375 -1.15 20.24 -17.86
C GLY A 375 -1.35 19.08 -16.86
N GLY A 376 -2.22 19.18 -15.85
CA GLY A 376 -2.56 18.04 -14.98
C GLY A 376 -2.02 18.04 -13.56
N GLY A 377 -2.57 17.12 -12.75
CA GLY A 377 -2.23 16.92 -11.34
C GLY A 377 -0.81 16.39 -11.12
N VAL A 378 -0.24 16.64 -9.94
CA VAL A 378 1.13 16.23 -9.59
C VAL A 378 1.21 14.71 -9.45
N VAL A 379 0.26 14.12 -8.75
CA VAL A 379 0.16 12.67 -8.60
C VAL A 379 -0.17 12.05 -9.96
N GLU A 380 -1.19 12.56 -10.66
CA GLU A 380 -1.58 12.07 -11.99
C GLU A 380 -0.41 11.99 -12.97
N LYS A 381 0.39 13.07 -13.10
CA LYS A 381 1.59 13.11 -13.95
C LYS A 381 2.60 12.03 -13.59
N SER A 382 2.80 11.78 -12.29
CA SER A 382 3.73 10.75 -11.81
C SER A 382 3.24 9.35 -12.17
N LEU A 383 1.93 9.08 -12.04
CA LEU A 383 1.35 7.80 -12.45
C LEU A 383 1.47 7.58 -13.96
N LEU A 384 1.24 8.63 -14.77
CA LEU A 384 1.40 8.58 -16.23
C LEU A 384 2.83 8.25 -16.63
N LYS A 385 3.81 8.95 -16.03
CA LYS A 385 5.24 8.69 -16.24
C LYS A 385 5.57 7.22 -15.95
N ALA A 386 5.10 6.68 -14.82
CA ALA A 386 5.33 5.28 -14.47
C ALA A 386 4.79 4.32 -15.54
N ARG A 387 3.58 4.57 -16.07
CA ARG A 387 3.02 3.75 -17.16
C ARG A 387 3.81 3.85 -18.45
N MET A 388 4.21 5.05 -18.85
CA MET A 388 5.01 5.24 -20.05
C MET A 388 6.35 4.50 -19.96
N THR A 389 7.00 4.52 -18.79
CA THR A 389 8.23 3.76 -18.54
C THR A 389 8.02 2.25 -18.67
N LEU A 390 6.91 1.72 -18.16
CA LEU A 390 6.57 0.30 -18.29
C LEU A 390 6.34 -0.10 -19.75
N VAL A 391 5.60 0.69 -20.51
CA VAL A 391 5.35 0.44 -21.95
C VAL A 391 6.65 0.49 -22.75
N ALA A 392 7.51 1.48 -22.50
CA ALA A 392 8.81 1.58 -23.14
C ALA A 392 9.72 0.38 -22.82
N ALA A 393 9.74 -0.06 -21.56
CA ALA A 393 10.52 -1.23 -21.14
C ALA A 393 10.01 -2.54 -21.76
N ALA A 394 8.68 -2.68 -21.94
CA ALA A 394 8.09 -3.83 -22.62
C ALA A 394 8.45 -3.84 -24.11
N ALA A 395 8.36 -2.69 -24.78
CA ALA A 395 8.74 -2.55 -26.19
C ALA A 395 10.23 -2.88 -26.42
N ALA A 396 11.11 -2.44 -25.54
CA ALA A 396 12.55 -2.71 -25.63
C ALA A 396 12.92 -4.19 -25.43
N ARG A 397 12.06 -5.01 -24.80
CA ARG A 397 12.29 -6.46 -24.64
C ARG A 397 11.84 -7.29 -25.85
N LEU A 398 11.03 -6.69 -26.73
CA LEU A 398 10.53 -7.33 -27.96
C LEU A 398 11.45 -7.06 -29.17
N GLN A 399 12.37 -6.10 -29.04
CA GLN A 399 13.45 -5.81 -29.98
C GLN A 399 14.69 -6.60 -29.58
#